data_AF-A0A4Q8QTI4-F1
#
_entry.id   AF-A0A4Q8QTI4-F1
#
_cell.length_a   1.000
_cell.length_b   1.000
_cell.length_c   1.000
_cell.angle_alpha   90.00
_cell.angle_beta   90.00
_cell.angle_gamma   90.00
#
_symmetry.space_group_name_H-M   'P 1'
#
loop_
_entity.id
_entity.type
_entity.pdbx_description
1 polymer ?
#
loop_
_entity_poly.entity_id
_entity_poly.type
_entity_poly.pdbx_seq_one_letter_code
_entity_poly.pdbx_strand_id
1 'polypeptide(L)' 'MAAAPSGLGWIAGGAAAAILLPSLAIGVGMPFWIALLVSALAGGGVVAVMAPRRRFAELDASGAARGRIEFARELL' A
#
# COMPACT_ATOMS: atom_id res chain seq x y z
N MET A 1 -12.37 16.29 6.22
CA MET A 1 -11.49 15.20 6.72
C MET A 1 -10.05 15.64 6.59
N ALA A 2 -9.30 15.70 7.69
CA ALA A 2 -7.89 16.07 7.69
C ALA A 2 -7.10 15.02 6.87
N ALA A 3 -6.36 15.47 5.86
CA ALA A 3 -5.43 14.62 5.12
C ALA A 3 -4.34 14.18 6.11
N ALA A 4 -4.33 12.90 6.48
CA ALA A 4 -3.30 12.34 7.32
C ALA A 4 -1.93 12.57 6.64
N PRO A 5 -0.93 13.12 7.35
CA PRO A 5 0.43 13.28 6.84
C PRO A 5 0.88 11.98 6.20
N SER A 6 1.39 12.03 4.97
CA SER A 6 1.58 10.87 4.10
C SER A 6 2.50 9.74 4.63
N GLY A 7 3.18 9.94 5.78
CA GLY A 7 3.87 8.88 6.52
C GLY A 7 2.94 8.02 7.40
N LEU A 8 1.81 8.55 7.87
CA LEU A 8 0.90 7.87 8.80
C LEU A 8 0.05 6.79 8.15
N GLY A 9 -0.26 6.89 6.85
CA GLY A 9 -1.08 5.88 6.15
C GLY A 9 -0.41 4.51 6.06
N TRP A 10 0.90 4.49 5.78
CA TRP A 10 1.68 3.25 5.74
C TRP A 10 1.88 2.66 7.15
N ILE A 11 2.06 3.53 8.17
CA ILE A 11 2.12 3.11 9.57
C ILE A 11 0.77 2.53 10.02
N ALA A 12 -0.35 3.16 9.68
CA ALA A 12 -1.68 2.67 10.00
C ALA A 12 -1.99 1.33 9.32
N GLY A 13 -1.63 1.18 8.05
CA GLY A 13 -1.78 -0.10 7.34
C GLY A 13 -0.88 -1.20 7.90
N GLY A 14 0.38 -0.87 8.23
CA GLY A 14 1.31 -1.79 8.89
C GLY A 14 0.85 -2.22 10.29
N ALA A 15 0.39 -1.27 11.11
CA ALA A 15 -0.15 -1.54 12.43
C ALA A 15 -1.42 -2.39 12.36
N ALA A 16 -2.32 -2.09 11.41
CA ALA A 16 -3.51 -2.89 11.18
C ALA A 16 -3.14 -4.35 10.81
N ALA A 17 -2.19 -4.54 9.89
CA ALA A 17 -1.72 -5.88 9.51
C ALA A 17 -1.05 -6.61 10.68
N ALA A 18 -0.26 -5.91 11.50
CA ALA A 18 0.43 -6.48 12.65
C ALA A 18 -0.51 -6.98 13.76
N ILE A 19 -1.70 -6.38 13.88
CA ILE A 19 -2.75 -6.82 14.82
C ILE A 19 -3.63 -7.90 14.18
N LEU A 20 -3.96 -7.77 12.89
CA LEU A 20 -4.81 -8.73 12.17
C LEU A 20 -4.17 -10.11 12.07
N LEU A 21 -2.87 -10.18 11.83
CA LEU A 21 -2.18 -11.45 11.60
C LEU A 21 -2.23 -12.40 12.81
N PRO A 22 -1.81 -11.99 14.03
CA PRO A 22 -1.91 -12.84 15.20
C PRO A 22 -3.36 -13.08 15.62
N SER A 23 -4.27 -12.11 15.44
CA SER A 23 -5.69 -12.30 15.79
C SER A 23 -6.37 -13.34 14.89
N LEU A 24 -6.09 -13.37 13.58
CA LEU A 24 -6.57 -14.43 12.70
C LEU A 24 -5.90 -15.78 13.00
N ALA A 25 -4.58 -15.80 13.12
CA ALA A 25 -3.84 -17.06 13.27
C ALA A 25 -4.12 -17.75 14.61
N ILE A 26 -4.18 -16.98 15.70
CA ILE A 26 -4.33 -17.51 17.06
C ILE A 26 -5.79 -17.45 17.52
N GLY A 27 -6.48 -16.32 17.30
CA GLY A 27 -7.85 -16.11 17.77
C GLY A 27 -8.89 -16.89 16.98
N VAL A 28 -8.72 -16.99 15.66
CA VAL A 28 -9.64 -17.71 14.75
C VAL A 28 -9.15 -19.13 14.43
N GLY A 29 -7.89 -19.44 14.74
CA GLY A 29 -7.27 -20.73 14.37
C GLY A 29 -7.07 -20.88 12.86
N MET A 30 -7.03 -19.76 12.14
CA MET A 30 -6.86 -19.77 10.69
C MET A 30 -5.44 -20.23 10.32
N PRO A 31 -5.27 -21.05 9.26
CA PRO A 31 -3.94 -21.43 8.78
C PRO A 31 -3.08 -20.19 8.51
N PHE A 32 -1.84 -20.20 9.02
CA PHE A 32 -0.96 -19.03 9.02
C PHE A 32 -0.83 -18.39 7.63
N TRP A 33 -0.70 -19.21 6.58
CA TRP A 33 -0.60 -18.73 5.19
C TRP A 33 -1.84 -17.93 4.73
N ILE A 34 -3.04 -18.34 5.16
CA ILE A 34 -4.29 -17.65 4.83
C ILE A 34 -4.39 -16.36 5.63
N ALA A 35 -4.07 -16.41 6.92
CA ALA A 35 -4.02 -15.21 7.78
C ALA A 35 -3.03 -14.16 7.24
N LEU A 36 -1.89 -14.61 6.69
CA LEU A 36 -0.88 -13.76 6.08
C LEU A 36 -1.42 -13.05 4.84
N LEU A 37 -2.07 -13.78 3.93
CA LEU A 37 -2.70 -13.17 2.74
C LEU A 37 -3.80 -12.16 3.11
N VAL A 38 -4.66 -12.52 4.06
CA VAL A 38 -5.74 -11.63 4.52
C VAL A 38 -5.18 -10.37 5.18
N SER A 39 -4.15 -10.51 6.02
CA SER A 39 -3.52 -9.37 6.68
C SER A 39 -2.78 -8.46 5.70
N ALA A 40 -2.13 -9.04 4.69
CA ALA A 40 -1.48 -8.29 3.61
C ALA A 40 -2.50 -7.53 2.75
N LEU A 41 -3.63 -8.15 2.41
CA LEU A 41 -4.73 -7.51 1.69
C LEU A 41 -5.39 -6.40 2.50
N ALA A 42 -5.66 -6.65 3.79
CA ALA A 42 -6.26 -5.66 4.67
C ALA A 42 -5.32 -4.48 4.92
N GLY A 43 -4.05 -4.75 5.27
CA GLY A 43 -3.03 -3.71 5.44
C GLY A 43 -2.78 -2.93 4.17
N GLY A 44 -2.60 -3.63 3.04
CA GLY A 44 -2.42 -3.02 1.72
C GLY A 44 -3.63 -2.22 1.27
N GLY A 45 -4.84 -2.70 1.54
CA GLY A 45 -6.10 -2.00 1.26
C GLY A 45 -6.26 -0.72 2.08
N VAL A 46 -5.90 -0.75 3.37
CA VAL A 46 -5.87 0.45 4.24
C VAL A 46 -4.89 1.48 3.68
N VAL A 47 -3.70 1.04 3.26
CA VAL A 47 -2.72 1.93 2.61
C VAL A 47 -3.25 2.48 1.29
N ALA A 48 -3.88 1.65 0.45
CA ALA A 48 -4.41 2.06 -0.84
C ALA A 48 -5.57 3.06 -0.74
N VAL A 49 -6.44 2.90 0.27
CA VAL A 49 -7.55 3.83 0.54
C VAL A 49 -7.04 5.15 1.13
N MET A 50 -6.03 5.10 2.01
CA MET A 50 -5.43 6.30 2.60
C MET A 50 -4.39 6.97 1.72
N ALA A 51 -3.87 6.28 0.68
CA ALA A 51 -2.95 6.85 -0.27
C ALA A 51 -3.61 8.07 -0.93
N PRO A 52 -3.04 9.28 -0.79
CA PRO A 52 -3.60 10.44 -1.42
C PRO A 52 -3.58 10.19 -2.93
N ARG A 53 -4.75 10.12 -3.57
CA ARG A 53 -4.88 10.06 -5.05
C ARG A 53 -4.03 11.12 -5.76
N ARG A 54 -3.71 12.22 -5.08
CA ARG A 54 -2.77 13.26 -5.52
C ARG A 54 -1.35 12.78 -5.79
N ARG A 55 -0.80 11.78 -5.08
CA ARG A 55 0.55 11.27 -5.40
C ARG A 55 0.61 10.58 -6.76
N PHE A 56 -0.49 9.98 -7.23
CA PHE A 56 -0.57 9.46 -8.60
C PHE A 56 -0.68 10.59 -9.64
N ALA A 57 -1.42 11.65 -9.34
CA ALA A 57 -1.47 12.85 -10.19
C ALA A 57 -0.12 13.60 -10.22
N GLU A 58 0.62 13.63 -9.11
CA GLU A 58 1.98 14.17 -9.04
C GLU A 58 3.01 13.24 -9.70
N LEU A 59 2.86 11.91 -9.64
CA LEU A 59 3.71 10.96 -10.38
C LEU A 59 3.51 11.08 -11.90
N ASP A 60 2.29 11.36 -12.34
CA ASP A 60 1.94 11.62 -13.74
C ASP A 60 2.46 13.00 -14.20
N ALA A 61 2.34 14.02 -13.34
CA ALA A 61 2.87 15.37 -13.58
C ALA A 61 4.40 15.49 -13.44
N SER A 62 5.03 14.68 -12.59
CA SER A 62 6.47 14.73 -12.27
C SER A 62 7.34 14.10 -13.36
N GLY A 63 6.77 13.54 -14.43
CA GLY A 63 7.55 13.02 -15.55
C GLY A 63 8.43 11.80 -15.23
N ALA A 64 8.33 11.23 -14.02
CA ALA A 64 9.11 10.06 -13.60
C ALA A 64 8.74 8.79 -14.39
N ALA A 65 7.53 8.74 -14.96
CA ALA A 65 7.12 7.74 -15.96
C ALA A 65 7.58 8.12 -17.38
N ARG A 66 7.59 9.42 -17.72
CA ARG A 66 7.97 9.92 -19.04
C ARG A 66 9.46 9.71 -19.33
N GLY A 67 10.33 9.95 -18.35
CA GLY A 67 11.77 9.68 -18.51
C GLY A 67 12.11 8.22 -18.78
N ARG A 68 11.32 7.27 -18.25
CA ARG A 68 11.51 5.83 -18.50
C ARG A 68 10.99 5.39 -19.87
N ILE A 69 9.95 6.06 -20.38
CA ILE A 69 9.39 5.81 -21.71
C ILE A 69 10.25 6.48 -22.80
N GLU A 70 10.78 7.69 -22.55
CA GLU A 70 11.71 8.38 -23.44
C GLU A 70 13.04 7.60 -23.57
N PHE A 71 13.58 7.09 -22.45
CA PHE A 71 14.78 6.26 -22.42
C PHE A 71 14.59 4.91 -23.15
N ALA A 72 13.40 4.32 -23.06
CA ALA A 72 13.06 3.13 -23.83
C ALA A 72 12.90 3.42 -25.33
N ARG A 73 12.51 4.66 -25.71
CA ARG A 73 12.40 5.10 -27.11
C ARG A 73 13.76 5.42 -27.73
N GLU A 74 14.76 5.80 -26.93
CA GLU A 74 16.12 6.09 -27.38
C GLU A 74 16.99 4.82 -27.57
N LEU A 75 16.50 3.67 -27.08
CA LEU A 75 17.16 2.35 -27.14
C LEU A 75 16.66 1.45 -28.29
N LEU A 76 15.65 1.90 -29.06
CA LEU A 76 15.15 1.29 -30.29
C LEU A 76 15.55 2.15 -31.50
#